data_AF-A0A329ZF28-F1
#
_entry.id   AF-A0A329ZF28-F1
#
_cell.length_a   1.000
_cell.length_b   1.000
_cell.length_c   1.000
_cell.angle_alpha   90.00
_cell.angle_beta   90.00
_cell.angle_gamma   90.00
#
_symmetry.space_group_name_H-M   'P 1'
#
loop_
_entity.id
_entity.type
_entity.pdbx_description
1 polymer ?
#
loop_
_entity_poly.entity_id
_entity_poly.type
_entity_poly.pdbx_seq_one_letter_code
_entity_poly.pdbx_strand_id
1 'polypeptide(L)'
;MRKLLESAGFEVLEMKYFFISVTPLLFLRRLLYPAKPNYTPKGDNIPKINPIINKILIAILRLENKLIPYLPNFIGGSLLVIARKSKY
;
A
#
# COMPACT_ATOMS: atom_id res chain seq x y z
N MET A 1 -7.03 -14.56 -1.70
CA MET A 1 -5.58 -14.68 -1.95
C MET A 1 -4.94 -15.88 -1.28
N ARG A 2 -5.11 -16.09 0.03
CA ARG A 2 -4.55 -17.25 0.75
C ARG A 2 -4.87 -18.61 0.09
N LYS A 3 -6.15 -18.90 -0.16
CA LYS A 3 -6.59 -20.14 -0.85
C LYS A 3 -5.97 -20.34 -2.23
N LEU A 4 -5.72 -19.25 -2.96
CA LEU A 4 -5.09 -19.29 -4.29
C LEU A 4 -3.62 -19.73 -4.17
N LEU A 5 -2.89 -19.15 -3.22
CA LEU A 5 -1.49 -19.51 -2.95
C LEU A 5 -1.37 -20.97 -2.44
N GLU A 6 -2.27 -21.38 -1.55
CA GLU A 6 -2.35 -22.75 -1.07
C GLU A 6 -2.63 -23.73 -2.22
N SER A 7 -3.57 -23.42 -3.12
CA SER A 7 -3.85 -24.25 -4.31
C SER A 7 -2.69 -24.32 -5.31
N ALA A 8 -1.80 -23.33 -5.28
CA ALA A 8 -0.58 -23.30 -6.09
C ALA A 8 0.62 -24.01 -5.41
N GLY A 9 0.40 -24.68 -4.27
CA GLY A 9 1.43 -25.43 -3.56
C GLY A 9 2.32 -24.58 -2.64
N PHE A 10 1.84 -23.40 -2.21
CA PHE A 10 2.55 -22.57 -1.26
C PHE A 10 1.93 -22.66 0.14
N GLU A 11 2.78 -22.85 1.14
CA GLU A 11 2.43 -22.73 2.55
C GLU A 11 2.59 -21.27 2.98
N VAL A 12 1.47 -20.60 3.27
CA VAL A 12 1.47 -19.18 3.65
C VAL A 12 1.77 -19.02 5.14
N LEU A 13 3.01 -18.63 5.44
CA LEU A 13 3.50 -18.37 6.80
C LEU A 13 2.95 -17.05 7.34
N GLU A 14 2.99 -15.99 6.53
CA GLU A 14 2.53 -14.66 6.92
C GLU A 14 1.89 -13.93 5.74
N MET A 15 0.81 -13.19 6.01
CA MET A 15 0.14 -12.37 5.02
C MET A 15 -0.30 -11.08 5.70
N LYS A 16 0.18 -9.94 5.21
CA LYS A 16 -0.11 -8.61 5.76
C LYS A 16 -0.45 -7.61 4.66
N TYR A 17 -1.58 -6.95 4.80
CA TYR A 17 -1.93 -5.80 3.97
C TYR A 17 -1.21 -4.56 4.48
N PHE A 18 -0.75 -3.71 3.56
CA PHE A 18 -0.09 -2.45 3.86
C PHE A 18 -0.65 -1.32 3.00
N PHE A 19 -0.36 -0.06 3.40
CA PHE A 19 -0.90 1.15 2.78
C PHE A 19 -2.42 1.28 2.90
N ILE A 20 -2.98 0.83 4.02
CA ILE A 20 -4.41 0.89 4.30
C ILE A 20 -4.88 2.34 4.41
N SER A 21 -4.12 3.18 5.14
CA SER A 21 -4.49 4.58 5.34
C SER A 21 -4.05 5.50 4.20
N VAL A 22 -2.98 5.13 3.49
CA VAL A 22 -2.46 5.91 2.36
C VAL A 22 -3.37 5.79 1.14
N THR A 23 -3.96 4.62 0.89
CA THR A 23 -4.86 4.40 -0.24
C THR A 23 -6.07 5.35 -0.28
N PRO A 24 -6.89 5.49 0.79
CA PRO A 24 -7.99 6.45 0.81
C PRO A 24 -7.50 7.89 0.76
N LEU A 25 -6.32 8.20 1.30
CA LEU A 25 -5.75 9.55 1.22
C LEU A 25 -5.33 9.91 -0.22
N LEU A 26 -4.74 8.99 -0.96
CA LEU A 26 -4.42 9.16 -2.38
C LEU A 26 -5.69 9.23 -3.24
N PHE A 27 -6.72 8.45 -2.88
CA PHE A 27 -8.03 8.54 -3.52
C PHE A 27 -8.68 9.91 -3.28
N LEU A 28 -8.66 10.40 -2.03
CA LEU A 28 -9.15 11.73 -1.69
C LEU A 28 -8.38 12.83 -2.42
N ARG A 29 -7.05 12.71 -2.52
CA ARG A 29 -6.23 13.61 -3.33
C ARG A 29 -6.71 13.64 -4.77
N ARG A 30 -6.97 12.47 -5.37
CA ARG A 30 -7.47 12.36 -6.75
C ARG A 30 -8.85 13.01 -6.90
N LEU A 31 -9.70 12.92 -5.89
CA LEU A 31 -11.03 13.54 -5.90
C LEU A 31 -10.95 15.07 -5.82
N LEU A 32 -10.09 15.59 -4.94
CA LEU A 32 -9.90 17.04 -4.73
C LEU A 32 -9.11 17.71 -5.87
N TYR A 33 -8.14 16.99 -6.43
CA TYR A 33 -7.27 17.47 -7.49
C TYR A 33 -7.28 16.45 -8.64
N PRO A 34 -8.36 16.40 -9.42
CA PRO A 34 -8.45 15.49 -10.56
C PRO A 34 -7.32 15.76 -11.54
N ALA A 35 -6.69 14.70 -12.02
CA ALA A 35 -5.61 14.80 -12.98
C ALA A 35 -6.11 15.51 -14.24
N LYS A 36 -5.35 16.49 -14.72
CA LYS A 36 -5.67 17.16 -15.98
C LYS A 36 -5.61 16.12 -17.12
N PRO A 37 -6.59 16.08 -18.03
CA PRO A 37 -6.49 15.22 -19.20
C PRO A 37 -5.22 15.58 -19.98
N ASN A 38 -4.46 14.58 -20.42
CA ASN A 38 -3.18 14.70 -21.14
C ASN A 38 -1.95 15.15 -20.32
N TYR A 39 -1.99 15.06 -18.98
CA TYR A 39 -0.77 15.23 -18.17
C TYR A 39 0.09 13.95 -18.23
N THR A 40 1.01 13.88 -19.20
CA THR A 40 2.14 12.97 -19.13
C THR A 40 3.27 13.66 -18.37
N PRO A 41 3.65 13.20 -17.17
CA PRO A 41 4.84 13.72 -16.51
C PRO A 41 6.05 13.42 -17.41
N LYS A 42 6.64 14.47 -18.00
CA LYS A 42 7.97 14.35 -18.61
C LYS A 42 8.89 13.88 -17.49
N GLY A 43 9.63 12.79 -17.72
CA GLY A 43 10.33 11.98 -16.71
C GLY A 43 11.21 12.73 -15.71
N ASP A 44 11.56 13.98 -16.00
CA ASP A 44 12.46 14.81 -15.20
C ASP A 44 11.75 15.83 -14.30
N ASN A 45 10.43 16.02 -14.42
CA ASN A 45 9.68 17.00 -13.64
C ASN A 45 8.68 16.33 -12.69
N ILE A 46 9.20 15.51 -11.78
CA ILE A 46 8.43 15.08 -10.62
C ILE A 46 8.29 16.32 -9.72
N PRO A 47 7.07 16.88 -9.55
CA PRO A 47 6.90 18.05 -8.69
C PRO A 47 7.39 17.68 -7.29
N LYS A 48 8.33 18.47 -6.77
CA LYS A 48 8.85 18.27 -5.41
C LYS A 48 7.67 18.30 -4.44
N ILE A 49 7.42 17.17 -3.79
CA ILE A 49 6.41 17.07 -2.75
C ILE A 49 6.81 18.03 -1.63
N ASN A 50 5.86 18.82 -1.13
CA ASN A 50 6.13 19.72 -0.01
C ASN A 50 6.66 18.89 1.18
N PRO A 51 7.80 19.25 1.79
CA PRO A 51 8.41 18.49 2.88
C PRO A 51 7.47 18.29 4.08
N ILE A 52 6.54 19.22 4.31
CA ILE A 52 5.54 19.11 5.39
C ILE A 52 4.55 17.97 5.10
N ILE A 53 4.04 17.90 3.87
CA ILE A 53 3.12 16.84 3.44
C ILE A 53 3.84 15.49 3.50
N ASN A 54 5.08 15.43 3.03
CA ASN A 54 5.89 14.22 3.11
C ASN A 54 6.08 13.76 4.56
N LYS A 55 6.36 14.67 5.49
CA LYS A 55 6.51 14.36 6.91
C LYS A 55 5.22 13.82 7.53
N ILE A 56 4.07 14.39 7.17
CA ILE A 56 2.75 13.91 7.63
C ILE A 56 2.47 12.51 7.08
N LEU A 57 2.69 12.28 5.78
CA LEU A 57 2.53 10.96 5.16
C LEU A 57 3.40 9.90 5.85
N ILE A 58 4.66 10.23 6.12
CA ILE A 58 5.57 9.34 6.84
C ILE A 58 5.09 9.09 8.27
N ALA A 59 4.58 10.11 8.97
CA ALA A 59 4.06 9.95 10.33
C ALA A 59 2.82 9.04 10.37
N ILE A 60 1.90 9.21 9.43
CA ILE A 60 0.72 8.34 9.26
C ILE A 60 1.16 6.90 9.00
N LEU A 61 2.12 6.69 8.09
CA LEU A 61 2.67 5.35 7.81
C LEU A 61 3.35 4.71 9.02
N ARG A 62 4.09 5.49 9.81
CA ARG A 62 4.72 4.99 11.04
C ARG A 62 3.68 4.62 12.10
N LEU A 63 2.63 5.42 12.23
CA LEU A 63 1.52 5.13 13.13
C LEU A 63 0.76 3.89 12.66
N GLU A 64 0.45 3.79 11.37
CA GLU A 64 -0.17 2.62 10.76
C GLU A 64 0.68 1.37 11.02
N ASN A 65 1.99 1.41 10.78
CA ASN A 65 2.87 0.28 11.03
C ASN A 65 2.89 -0.16 12.50
N LYS A 66 2.76 0.80 13.43
CA LYS A 66 2.61 0.50 14.87
C LYS A 66 1.24 -0.10 15.22
N LEU A 67 0.19 0.26 14.46
CA LEU A 67 -1.18 -0.21 14.66
C LEU A 67 -1.50 -1.49 13.86
N ILE A 68 -0.69 -1.88 12.86
CA ILE A 68 -0.82 -3.12 12.08
C ILE A 68 -1.02 -4.38 12.94
N PRO A 69 -0.35 -4.59 14.09
CA PRO A 69 -0.61 -5.76 14.92
C PRO A 69 -2.00 -5.76 15.58
N TYR A 70 -2.62 -4.59 15.70
CA TYR A 70 -3.91 -4.38 16.37
C TYR A 70 -5.08 -4.26 15.39
N LEU A 71 -4.81 -3.86 14.14
CA LEU A 71 -5.81 -3.71 13.11
C LEU A 71 -6.07 -5.06 12.42
N PRO A 72 -7.34 -5.41 12.20
CA PRO A 72 -7.64 -6.62 11.46
C PRO A 72 -7.29 -6.46 9.98
N ASN A 73 -6.63 -7.47 9.44
CA ASN A 73 -5.94 -7.52 8.15
C ASN A 73 -6.93 -7.63 6.96
N PHE A 74 -7.89 -6.72 6.86
CA PHE A 74 -9.01 -6.85 5.91
C PHE A 74 -8.74 -6.18 4.55
N ILE A 75 -8.13 -4.99 4.51
CA ILE A 75 -8.07 -4.16 3.30
C ILE A 75 -6.77 -3.35 3.32
N GLY A 76 -6.03 -3.33 2.20
CA GLY A 76 -4.90 -2.42 1.99
C GLY A 76 -4.59 -2.27 0.50
N GLY A 77 -3.85 -1.21 0.14
CA GLY A 77 -3.48 -0.94 -1.25
C GLY A 77 -2.54 -2.00 -1.83
N SER A 78 -1.79 -2.68 -0.96
CA SER A 78 -0.85 -3.73 -1.34
C SER A 78 -0.87 -4.87 -0.31
N LEU A 79 -0.42 -6.05 -0.75
CA LEU A 79 -0.34 -7.25 0.08
C LEU A 79 1.10 -7.78 0.10
N LEU A 80 1.67 -7.89 1.30
CA LEU A 80 2.93 -8.59 1.54
C LEU A 80 2.62 -10.02 1.96
N VAL A 81 3.22 -10.98 1.29
CA VAL A 81 3.06 -12.41 1.58
C VAL A 81 4.42 -13.04 1.77
N ILE A 82 4.59 -13.73 2.88
CA ILE A 82 5.72 -14.64 3.14
C ILE A 82 5.15 -16.05 3.06
N ALA A 83 5.54 -16.78 2.02
CA ALA A 83 5.11 -18.15 1.81
C ALA A 83 6.31 -19.04 1.49
N ARG A 84 6.26 -20.27 1.99
CA ARG A 84 7.23 -21.31 1.64
C ARG A 84 6.63 -22.12 0.49
N LYS A 85 7.41 -22.39 -0.55
CA LYS A 85 7.01 -23.40 -1.54
C LYS A 85 6.98 -24.73 -0.82
N SER A 86 5.79 -25.31 -0.67
CA SER A 86 5.67 -26.68 -0.19
C SER A 86 6.26 -27.55 -1.29
N LYS A 87 7.50 -28.01 -1.10
CA LYS A 87 8.15 -28.92 -2.04
C LYS A 87 7.41 -30.26 -1.98
N TYR A 88 7.22 -30.85 -3.16
CA TYR A 88 6.94 -32.27 -3.37
C TYR A 88 7.79 -33.16 -2.46
#